data_AF-A0A352DLE8-F1
#
_entry.id   AF-A0A352DLE8-F1
#
_cell.length_a   1.000
_cell.length_b   1.000
_cell.length_c   1.000
_cell.angle_alpha   90.00
_cell.angle_beta   90.00
_cell.angle_gamma   90.00
#
_symmetry.space_group_name_H-M   'P 1'
#
loop_
_entity.id
_entity.type
_entity.pdbx_description
1 polymer ?
#
loop_
_entity_poly.entity_id
_entity_poly.type
_entity_poly.pdbx_seq_one_letter_code
_entity_poly.pdbx_strand_id
1 'polypeptide(L)'
;MEFGSSNRGFVLDGSYWHFYNFAITGAGDNGILLSGNHNKIELMKLYGNRDTGLQISRYRTDAANISDWPSYNLVLNCTSFNNLDTDNEEDADGFAAKLTCGEGNVFDGCMAYNNSDDGWDLFAKTETGPIGAVTIKNCIAFRNGRTETSQLHPQNDGNGFKLGGSGVGSPHQVINCLAFENLHCGFTDNNNPKLAKLVNCTAVNNGEDSKPNFSAYRCTTPGADFQNLISAYVGGRSLGESDKFYGTISNSVAIDSGKTYQIGSAYTTANKGVKGGGTAVSNLTASDFTSISVPKVGTDFHTAWRDSSGSISNGHVFETVNGTYYKMGYRFDGSSAPETPVQTQAPTQPSQPTATTAAQPAPVDPVPGGYVHNFTDNGTSSSFYTITGNLSTAKGTASYNGLTLTQCLKMETATGITFNAPASGKLTLVFGEAAGNAKIDGNKVTSDNGVLTVDLAAGTHEITKADSCNLFYMVFAASGSDTPVQPTETPVQPTSSAPAGQKLAGDANDDGKVNVADAVAVLQYVANKSKYPLSDQGAVNADCDGSEGITGTDAIYIQKIDAGIN
;
A
#
# COMPACT_ATOMS: atom_id res chain seq x y z
N MET A 1 18.15 15.70 -20.82
CA MET A 1 19.47 15.07 -20.63
C MET A 1 19.67 14.04 -21.74
N GLU A 2 20.89 13.52 -21.91
CA GLU A 2 21.12 12.35 -22.77
C GLU A 2 20.50 11.10 -22.12
N PHE A 3 20.09 10.12 -22.93
CA PHE A 3 19.56 8.85 -22.45
C PHE A 3 20.63 8.07 -21.67
N GLY A 4 20.27 7.49 -20.52
CA GLY A 4 21.16 6.64 -19.74
C GLY A 4 20.74 6.53 -18.26
N SER A 5 20.88 5.33 -17.70
CA SER A 5 20.28 4.88 -16.41
C SER A 5 20.77 5.57 -15.12
N SER A 6 21.57 6.62 -15.24
CA SER A 6 21.99 7.55 -14.19
C SER A 6 21.29 8.91 -14.24
N ASN A 7 20.60 9.22 -15.34
CA ASN A 7 20.19 10.59 -15.69
C ASN A 7 18.73 10.88 -15.31
N ARG A 8 18.27 10.30 -14.20
CA ARG A 8 16.91 10.49 -13.65
C ARG A 8 16.70 11.95 -13.25
N GLY A 9 15.44 12.41 -13.32
CA GLY A 9 15.07 13.75 -12.89
C GLY A 9 15.26 13.91 -11.38
N PHE A 10 14.68 13.01 -10.59
CA PHE A 10 14.88 12.89 -9.15
C PHE A 10 15.04 11.42 -8.73
N VAL A 11 15.87 11.19 -7.72
CA VAL A 11 15.87 9.95 -6.92
C VAL A 11 15.44 10.34 -5.50
N LEU A 12 14.24 9.92 -5.11
CA LEU A 12 13.67 10.20 -3.79
C LEU A 12 13.78 8.97 -2.90
N ASP A 13 14.99 8.72 -2.40
CA ASP A 13 15.33 7.65 -1.42
C ASP A 13 14.99 8.07 0.03
N GLY A 14 14.65 9.34 0.25
CA GLY A 14 14.16 9.87 1.52
C GLY A 14 12.69 9.52 1.77
N SER A 15 12.29 9.54 3.05
CA SER A 15 10.90 9.29 3.49
C SER A 15 10.21 10.57 3.97
N TYR A 16 8.88 10.58 3.99
CA TYR A 16 8.02 11.69 4.48
C TYR A 16 8.13 13.04 3.72
N TRP A 17 8.60 13.03 2.48
CA TRP A 17 8.60 14.21 1.62
C TRP A 17 7.23 14.47 0.99
N HIS A 18 6.92 15.75 0.76
CA HIS A 18 5.77 16.18 -0.05
C HIS A 18 6.26 16.97 -1.27
N PHE A 19 6.13 16.39 -2.47
CA PHE A 19 6.36 17.10 -3.73
C PHE A 19 5.00 17.57 -4.25
N TYR A 20 4.85 18.87 -4.52
CA TYR A 20 3.56 19.49 -4.82
C TYR A 20 3.63 20.44 -6.01
N ASN A 21 2.78 20.20 -7.02
CA ASN A 21 2.43 21.14 -8.09
C ASN A 21 3.63 21.74 -8.87
N PHE A 22 4.56 20.91 -9.31
CA PHE A 22 5.57 21.28 -10.30
C PHE A 22 5.72 20.21 -11.40
N ALA A 23 6.53 20.54 -12.41
CA ALA A 23 6.76 19.68 -13.56
C ALA A 23 8.20 19.12 -13.57
N ILE A 24 8.34 17.86 -13.98
CA ILE A 24 9.61 17.23 -14.30
C ILE A 24 9.55 16.74 -15.74
N THR A 25 10.52 17.17 -16.54
CA THR A 25 10.55 16.88 -17.98
C THR A 25 11.98 16.82 -18.51
N GLY A 26 12.19 16.02 -19.56
CA GLY A 26 13.49 15.90 -20.22
C GLY A 26 14.56 15.19 -19.38
N ALA A 27 14.17 14.39 -18.38
CA ALA A 27 15.09 13.45 -17.74
C ALA A 27 15.65 12.46 -18.76
N GLY A 28 16.88 11.98 -18.55
CA GLY A 28 17.57 11.01 -19.40
C GLY A 28 17.28 9.55 -19.03
N ASP A 29 16.42 9.37 -18.03
CA ASP A 29 15.90 8.14 -17.44
C ASP A 29 14.58 8.59 -16.75
N ASN A 30 14.13 7.93 -15.69
CA ASN A 30 12.84 8.19 -15.07
C ASN A 30 12.70 9.67 -14.64
N GLY A 31 11.49 10.23 -14.75
CA GLY A 31 11.21 11.56 -14.19
C GLY A 31 11.43 11.59 -12.68
N ILE A 32 10.83 10.65 -11.96
CA ILE A 32 11.11 10.34 -10.55
C ILE A 32 11.34 8.84 -10.38
N LEU A 33 12.43 8.46 -9.73
CA LEU A 33 12.55 7.18 -9.04
C LEU A 33 12.23 7.40 -7.55
N LEU A 34 11.11 6.85 -7.10
CA LEU A 34 10.61 6.94 -5.73
C LEU A 34 11.02 5.68 -4.95
N SER A 35 11.94 5.84 -4.01
CA SER A 35 12.61 4.72 -3.32
C SER A 35 12.50 4.74 -1.80
N GLY A 36 12.12 5.87 -1.20
CA GLY A 36 11.76 5.96 0.21
C GLY A 36 10.28 5.69 0.51
N ASN A 37 9.88 5.94 1.75
CA ASN A 37 8.59 5.55 2.30
C ASN A 37 7.72 6.76 2.71
N HIS A 38 6.40 6.57 2.78
CA HIS A 38 5.46 7.57 3.31
C HIS A 38 5.53 8.95 2.63
N ASN A 39 6.02 9.02 1.39
CA ASN A 39 6.07 10.26 0.63
C ASN A 39 4.72 10.56 -0.02
N LYS A 40 4.41 11.84 -0.20
CA LYS A 40 3.28 12.31 -0.99
C LYS A 40 3.80 13.00 -2.25
N ILE A 41 3.33 12.57 -3.41
CA ILE A 41 3.60 13.19 -4.71
C ILE A 41 2.26 13.70 -5.23
N GLU A 42 2.06 15.01 -5.24
CA GLU A 42 0.75 15.63 -5.48
C GLU A 42 0.77 16.66 -6.61
N LEU A 43 -0.23 16.61 -7.50
CA LEU A 43 -0.42 17.57 -8.60
C LEU A 43 0.79 17.73 -9.54
N MET A 44 1.64 16.71 -9.61
CA MET A 44 2.84 16.73 -10.44
C MET A 44 2.53 16.49 -11.91
N LYS A 45 3.34 17.08 -12.79
CA LYS A 45 3.39 16.75 -14.23
C LYS A 45 4.73 16.07 -14.57
N LEU A 46 4.69 14.86 -15.12
CA LEU A 46 5.88 14.03 -15.38
C LEU A 46 5.89 13.66 -16.87
N TYR A 47 6.63 14.38 -17.70
CA TYR A 47 6.45 14.24 -19.15
C TYR A 47 7.70 14.41 -20.00
N GLY A 48 7.77 13.76 -21.16
CA GLY A 48 8.92 13.91 -22.07
C GLY A 48 10.24 13.42 -21.46
N ASN A 49 10.18 12.52 -20.48
CA ASN A 49 11.35 11.86 -19.91
C ASN A 49 11.77 10.68 -20.79
N ARG A 50 13.03 10.26 -20.70
CA ARG A 50 13.62 9.19 -21.52
C ARG A 50 13.48 7.79 -20.90
N ASP A 51 12.55 7.65 -19.98
CA ASP A 51 12.07 6.43 -19.32
C ASP A 51 10.76 6.85 -18.60
N THR A 52 10.16 5.94 -17.85
CA THR A 52 8.95 6.09 -17.04
C THR A 52 8.84 7.42 -16.29
N GLY A 53 7.68 8.07 -16.35
CA GLY A 53 7.46 9.36 -15.69
C GLY A 53 7.69 9.32 -14.17
N LEU A 54 7.10 8.35 -13.46
CA LEU A 54 7.38 8.06 -12.05
C LEU A 54 7.40 6.56 -11.81
N GLN A 55 8.54 6.03 -11.35
CA GLN A 55 8.70 4.63 -10.94
C GLN A 55 8.87 4.51 -9.42
N ILE A 56 8.07 3.66 -8.78
CA ILE A 56 8.26 3.24 -7.39
C ILE A 56 9.05 1.92 -7.39
N SER A 57 10.32 1.97 -6.99
CA SER A 57 11.18 0.79 -6.81
C SER A 57 12.39 1.13 -5.94
N ARG A 58 13.08 0.14 -5.34
CA ARG A 58 14.31 0.41 -4.58
C ARG A 58 15.37 1.11 -5.46
N TYR A 59 16.07 2.09 -4.89
CA TYR A 59 17.28 2.66 -5.49
C TYR A 59 18.51 1.85 -5.05
N ARG A 60 18.61 1.59 -3.74
CA ARG A 60 19.70 0.84 -3.15
C ARG A 60 19.59 -0.65 -3.46
N THR A 61 20.66 -1.25 -3.97
CA THR A 61 20.69 -2.67 -4.34
C THR A 61 20.81 -3.62 -3.15
N ASP A 62 21.22 -3.11 -1.98
CA ASP A 62 21.30 -3.83 -0.71
C ASP A 62 19.96 -3.94 0.05
N ALA A 63 18.93 -3.18 -0.39
CA ALA A 63 17.54 -3.38 0.03
C ALA A 63 16.99 -4.70 -0.55
N ALA A 64 17.36 -5.81 0.09
CA ALA A 64 17.18 -7.15 -0.45
C ALA A 64 15.77 -7.72 -0.24
N ASN A 65 15.04 -7.24 0.76
CA ASN A 65 13.74 -7.77 1.15
C ASN A 65 12.62 -6.77 0.83
N ILE A 66 11.39 -7.28 0.68
CA ILE A 66 10.19 -6.45 0.44
C ILE A 66 9.92 -5.41 1.54
N SER A 67 10.36 -5.68 2.78
CA SER A 67 10.34 -4.72 3.91
C SER A 67 11.23 -3.50 3.72
N ASP A 68 12.24 -3.63 2.86
CA ASP A 68 13.28 -2.63 2.62
C ASP A 68 12.96 -1.79 1.37
N TRP A 69 11.85 -2.10 0.69
CA TRP A 69 11.41 -1.48 -0.56
C TRP A 69 10.44 -0.32 -0.30
N PRO A 70 10.39 0.70 -1.18
CA PRO A 70 9.50 1.86 -1.05
C PRO A 70 8.05 1.46 -0.78
N SER A 71 7.51 1.89 0.35
CA SER A 71 6.22 1.51 0.89
C SER A 71 5.40 2.73 1.31
N TYR A 72 4.08 2.58 1.32
CA TYR A 72 3.12 3.57 1.84
C TYR A 72 3.19 4.96 1.21
N ASN A 73 3.69 5.08 -0.03
CA ASN A 73 3.69 6.34 -0.77
C ASN A 73 2.33 6.62 -1.40
N LEU A 74 1.94 7.89 -1.45
CA LEU A 74 0.71 8.37 -2.09
C LEU A 74 1.05 9.24 -3.30
N VAL A 75 0.71 8.76 -4.50
CA VAL A 75 0.77 9.53 -5.75
C VAL A 75 -0.65 10.01 -6.07
N LEU A 76 -0.92 11.29 -5.78
CA LEU A 76 -2.25 11.90 -5.81
C LEU A 76 -2.36 12.97 -6.89
N ASN A 77 -3.39 12.93 -7.73
CA ASN A 77 -3.67 13.97 -8.72
C ASN A 77 -2.51 14.29 -9.68
N CYS A 78 -1.61 13.34 -9.91
CA CYS A 78 -0.47 13.49 -10.83
C CYS A 78 -0.87 13.18 -12.27
N THR A 79 -0.12 13.71 -13.23
CA THR A 79 -0.33 13.44 -14.66
C THR A 79 1.00 13.10 -15.33
N SER A 80 1.04 11.97 -16.03
CA SER A 80 2.26 11.47 -16.66
C SER A 80 2.03 11.14 -18.14
N PHE A 81 2.85 11.72 -19.03
CA PHE A 81 2.57 11.68 -20.47
C PHE A 81 3.78 11.91 -21.37
N ASN A 82 3.72 11.45 -22.63
CA ASN A 82 4.80 11.64 -23.61
C ASN A 82 6.19 11.16 -23.11
N ASN A 83 6.24 10.24 -22.15
CA ASN A 83 7.50 9.58 -21.78
C ASN A 83 7.87 8.56 -22.86
N LEU A 84 9.17 8.48 -23.15
CA LEU A 84 9.72 7.78 -24.32
C LEU A 84 11.21 7.49 -24.10
N ASP A 85 11.52 6.27 -23.70
CA ASP A 85 12.84 5.69 -23.90
C ASP A 85 13.13 5.60 -25.41
N THR A 86 14.41 5.59 -25.80
CA THR A 86 14.79 5.78 -27.22
C THR A 86 15.59 4.62 -27.79
N ASP A 87 15.74 3.54 -27.03
CA ASP A 87 16.43 2.31 -27.41
C ASP A 87 15.47 1.17 -27.81
N ASN A 88 14.29 1.05 -27.20
CA ASN A 88 13.31 0.01 -27.54
C ASN A 88 11.82 0.45 -27.58
N GLU A 89 11.49 1.65 -27.09
CA GLU A 89 10.12 2.17 -26.84
C GLU A 89 9.23 1.23 -25.98
N GLU A 90 9.84 0.32 -25.20
CA GLU A 90 9.24 -0.79 -24.44
C GLU A 90 9.26 -0.56 -22.91
N ASP A 91 9.99 0.43 -22.40
CA ASP A 91 10.25 0.61 -20.96
C ASP A 91 9.60 1.87 -20.33
N ALA A 92 9.27 2.90 -21.12
CA ALA A 92 8.79 4.18 -20.58
C ALA A 92 7.26 4.27 -20.37
N ASP A 93 6.84 3.99 -19.13
CA ASP A 93 5.45 4.11 -18.68
C ASP A 93 5.04 5.55 -18.31
N GLY A 94 3.74 5.74 -18.13
CA GLY A 94 3.22 6.86 -17.34
C GLY A 94 3.65 6.76 -15.88
N PHE A 95 3.18 5.70 -15.21
CA PHE A 95 3.53 5.40 -13.82
C PHE A 95 3.93 3.94 -13.68
N ALA A 96 4.95 3.65 -12.87
CA ALA A 96 5.29 2.29 -12.53
C ALA A 96 5.40 2.11 -11.02
N ALA A 97 5.04 0.92 -10.55
CA ALA A 97 5.32 0.47 -9.19
C ALA A 97 5.75 -0.99 -9.27
N LYS A 98 6.98 -1.18 -9.78
CA LYS A 98 7.46 -2.43 -10.37
C LYS A 98 8.78 -2.91 -9.78
N LEU A 99 9.14 -4.15 -10.08
CA LEU A 99 10.37 -4.87 -9.71
C LEU A 99 10.61 -5.11 -8.21
N THR A 100 10.69 -4.03 -7.44
CA THR A 100 11.09 -3.99 -6.02
C THR A 100 10.34 -2.86 -5.32
N CYS A 101 9.02 -2.95 -5.37
CA CYS A 101 8.06 -2.03 -4.77
C CYS A 101 7.47 -2.67 -3.50
N GLY A 102 7.46 -1.95 -2.39
CA GLY A 102 6.94 -2.41 -1.11
C GLY A 102 5.42 -2.25 -0.98
N GLU A 103 4.92 -2.44 0.25
CA GLU A 103 3.49 -2.52 0.54
C GLU A 103 2.79 -1.15 0.59
N GLY A 104 1.48 -1.14 0.33
CA GLY A 104 0.62 0.00 0.64
C GLY A 104 0.80 1.24 -0.22
N ASN A 105 1.48 1.15 -1.37
CA ASN A 105 1.60 2.27 -2.31
C ASN A 105 0.26 2.52 -3.04
N VAL A 106 -0.13 3.79 -3.18
CA VAL A 106 -1.43 4.20 -3.73
C VAL A 106 -1.27 5.23 -4.85
N PHE A 107 -1.97 5.00 -5.96
CA PHE A 107 -2.23 6.00 -6.99
C PHE A 107 -3.71 6.43 -6.91
N ASP A 108 -3.97 7.73 -6.78
CA ASP A 108 -5.31 8.30 -6.62
C ASP A 108 -5.50 9.52 -7.54
N GLY A 109 -6.56 9.58 -8.35
CA GLY A 109 -6.86 10.77 -9.18
C GLY A 109 -5.83 11.05 -10.29
N CYS A 110 -5.03 10.06 -10.65
CA CYS A 110 -3.92 10.20 -11.59
C CYS A 110 -4.33 9.96 -13.05
N MET A 111 -3.61 10.58 -13.98
CA MET A 111 -3.83 10.43 -15.43
C MET A 111 -2.54 10.02 -16.15
N ALA A 112 -2.56 8.92 -16.90
CA ALA A 112 -1.44 8.48 -17.73
C ALA A 112 -1.85 8.42 -19.20
N TYR A 113 -1.19 9.19 -20.06
CA TYR A 113 -1.54 9.19 -21.47
C TYR A 113 -0.38 9.39 -22.42
N ASN A 114 -0.49 8.79 -23.61
CA ASN A 114 0.52 8.92 -24.66
C ASN A 114 1.96 8.65 -24.17
N ASN A 115 2.15 7.63 -23.33
CA ASN A 115 3.49 7.10 -23.04
C ASN A 115 3.83 6.03 -24.10
N SER A 116 5.12 5.78 -24.34
CA SER A 116 5.55 4.85 -25.39
C SER A 116 5.16 3.41 -25.09
N ASP A 117 5.28 2.98 -23.82
CA ASP A 117 4.76 1.69 -23.33
C ASP A 117 3.38 1.86 -22.66
N ASP A 118 3.23 1.60 -21.35
CA ASP A 118 1.92 1.61 -20.69
C ASP A 118 1.52 2.93 -20.02
N GLY A 119 0.24 3.03 -19.65
CA GLY A 119 -0.21 4.01 -18.66
C GLY A 119 0.27 3.67 -17.24
N TRP A 120 0.14 2.40 -16.84
CA TRP A 120 0.61 1.86 -15.56
C TRP A 120 1.28 0.50 -15.72
N ASP A 121 2.48 0.33 -15.16
CA ASP A 121 3.17 -0.97 -15.05
C ASP A 121 3.43 -1.39 -13.59
N LEU A 122 2.93 -2.58 -13.23
CA LEU A 122 3.14 -3.27 -11.95
C LEU A 122 3.98 -4.56 -12.11
N PHE A 123 4.87 -4.59 -13.09
CA PHE A 123 5.69 -5.77 -13.42
C PHE A 123 6.48 -6.30 -12.23
N ALA A 124 6.26 -7.58 -11.91
CA ALA A 124 7.08 -8.35 -10.98
C ALA A 124 7.88 -9.39 -11.76
N LYS A 125 9.11 -9.69 -11.31
CA LYS A 125 10.01 -10.64 -11.97
C LYS A 125 10.50 -11.73 -11.03
N THR A 126 10.79 -12.89 -11.59
CA THR A 126 11.10 -14.11 -10.83
C THR A 126 12.33 -13.96 -9.93
N GLU A 127 13.29 -13.12 -10.32
CA GLU A 127 14.55 -12.89 -9.60
C GLU A 127 14.37 -12.09 -8.30
N THR A 128 13.36 -11.22 -8.22
CA THR A 128 13.05 -10.42 -7.03
C THR A 128 11.81 -10.94 -6.30
N GLY A 129 10.94 -11.67 -6.98
CA GLY A 129 9.70 -12.21 -6.41
C GLY A 129 8.55 -11.20 -6.39
N PRO A 130 7.49 -11.49 -5.63
CA PRO A 130 6.33 -10.61 -5.51
C PRO A 130 6.68 -9.22 -4.98
N ILE A 131 6.03 -8.21 -5.52
CA ILE A 131 6.00 -6.84 -4.98
C ILE A 131 4.82 -6.67 -4.03
N GLY A 132 4.79 -5.57 -3.29
CA GLY A 132 3.67 -5.25 -2.40
C GLY A 132 2.36 -5.02 -3.14
N ALA A 133 1.26 -5.07 -2.39
CA ALA A 133 -0.04 -4.70 -2.90
C ALA A 133 -0.07 -3.21 -3.26
N VAL A 134 -0.56 -2.92 -4.48
CA VAL A 134 -0.70 -1.56 -5.00
C VAL A 134 -2.18 -1.30 -5.23
N THR A 135 -2.66 -0.14 -4.79
CA THR A 135 -4.02 0.33 -5.06
C THR A 135 -3.98 1.44 -6.09
N ILE A 136 -4.61 1.22 -7.23
CA ILE A 136 -4.84 2.26 -8.25
C ILE A 136 -6.32 2.60 -8.19
N LYS A 137 -6.67 3.86 -7.91
CA LYS A 137 -8.06 4.28 -7.84
C LYS A 137 -8.31 5.65 -8.43
N ASN A 138 -9.52 5.85 -8.95
CA ASN A 138 -9.94 7.13 -9.55
C ASN A 138 -9.02 7.60 -10.71
N CYS A 139 -8.38 6.67 -11.43
CA CYS A 139 -7.36 7.00 -12.44
C CYS A 139 -7.89 6.89 -13.89
N ILE A 140 -7.25 7.59 -14.83
CA ILE A 140 -7.50 7.45 -16.27
C ILE A 140 -6.21 7.04 -17.00
N ALA A 141 -6.26 5.97 -17.80
CA ALA A 141 -5.19 5.56 -18.71
C ALA A 141 -5.64 5.62 -20.18
N PHE A 142 -4.98 6.41 -21.04
CA PHE A 142 -5.42 6.51 -22.43
C PHE A 142 -4.34 6.78 -23.47
N ARG A 143 -4.52 6.25 -24.69
CA ARG A 143 -3.61 6.48 -25.83
C ARG A 143 -2.15 6.08 -25.61
N ASN A 144 -1.86 5.26 -24.60
CA ASN A 144 -0.54 4.67 -24.40
C ASN A 144 -0.22 3.63 -25.49
N GLY A 145 1.05 3.24 -25.62
CA GLY A 145 1.60 2.55 -26.80
C GLY A 145 2.09 3.51 -27.89
N ARG A 146 2.31 4.80 -27.56
CA ARG A 146 2.72 5.88 -28.48
C ARG A 146 2.80 7.22 -27.77
N THR A 147 3.82 8.02 -28.07
CA THR A 147 3.76 9.45 -27.74
C THR A 147 2.91 10.24 -28.75
N GLU A 148 2.65 11.51 -28.47
CA GLU A 148 2.02 12.43 -29.42
C GLU A 148 2.93 12.74 -30.63
N THR A 149 4.20 12.32 -30.61
CA THR A 149 5.21 12.62 -31.64
C THR A 149 5.93 11.40 -32.24
N SER A 150 5.95 10.24 -31.56
CA SER A 150 6.55 9.00 -32.07
C SER A 150 5.53 8.22 -32.91
N GLN A 151 6.05 7.35 -33.80
CA GLN A 151 5.22 6.36 -34.48
C GLN A 151 5.07 5.11 -33.59
N LEU A 152 4.11 4.24 -33.90
CA LEU A 152 3.94 2.97 -33.21
C LEU A 152 5.23 2.13 -33.35
N HIS A 153 5.83 1.74 -32.23
CA HIS A 153 7.00 0.85 -32.23
C HIS A 153 6.57 -0.63 -32.09
N PRO A 154 7.13 -1.59 -32.84
CA PRO A 154 6.63 -2.98 -32.83
C PRO A 154 6.81 -3.76 -31.53
N GLN A 155 7.59 -3.24 -30.57
CA GLN A 155 7.91 -3.91 -29.31
C GLN A 155 7.05 -3.43 -28.13
N ASN A 156 6.37 -2.29 -28.26
CA ASN A 156 5.64 -1.72 -27.14
C ASN A 156 4.39 -2.54 -26.79
N ASP A 157 4.08 -2.57 -25.50
CA ASP A 157 3.03 -3.38 -24.88
C ASP A 157 1.77 -2.54 -24.63
N GLY A 158 1.86 -1.21 -24.58
CA GLY A 158 0.80 -0.29 -24.98
C GLY A 158 -0.55 -0.39 -24.25
N ASN A 159 -0.55 -0.84 -22.99
CA ASN A 159 -1.75 -1.05 -22.19
C ASN A 159 -2.16 0.21 -21.41
N GLY A 160 -3.43 0.28 -21.01
CA GLY A 160 -3.88 1.25 -20.02
C GLY A 160 -3.32 0.92 -18.63
N PHE A 161 -3.60 -0.30 -18.14
CA PHE A 161 -3.14 -0.80 -16.84
C PHE A 161 -2.56 -2.22 -16.98
N LYS A 162 -1.23 -2.36 -16.90
CA LYS A 162 -0.46 -3.62 -16.83
C LYS A 162 -0.24 -4.00 -15.36
N LEU A 163 -1.02 -4.97 -14.88
CA LEU A 163 -1.17 -5.26 -13.44
C LEU A 163 -0.33 -6.46 -12.98
N GLY A 164 0.84 -6.67 -13.57
CA GLY A 164 1.61 -7.88 -13.33
C GLY A 164 2.82 -8.12 -14.22
N GLY A 165 3.50 -9.24 -13.94
CA GLY A 165 4.59 -9.75 -14.76
C GLY A 165 4.94 -11.20 -14.45
N SER A 166 5.62 -11.87 -15.39
CA SER A 166 6.43 -13.09 -15.19
C SER A 166 5.81 -14.31 -14.49
N GLY A 167 4.49 -14.37 -14.25
CA GLY A 167 3.90 -15.43 -13.42
C GLY A 167 4.01 -15.16 -11.92
N VAL A 168 4.45 -13.97 -11.54
CA VAL A 168 4.74 -13.57 -10.15
C VAL A 168 3.55 -12.80 -9.59
N GLY A 169 3.05 -13.25 -8.44
CA GLY A 169 1.71 -12.90 -7.97
C GLY A 169 1.64 -11.93 -6.80
N SER A 170 1.01 -10.78 -7.02
CA SER A 170 0.79 -9.72 -6.03
C SER A 170 -0.67 -9.20 -6.08
N PRO A 171 -1.34 -8.97 -4.93
CA PRO A 171 -2.79 -8.73 -4.87
C PRO A 171 -3.18 -7.27 -5.12
N HIS A 172 -2.84 -6.74 -6.30
CA HIS A 172 -3.18 -5.38 -6.71
C HIS A 172 -4.70 -5.17 -6.85
N GLN A 173 -5.14 -3.93 -6.62
CA GLN A 173 -6.54 -3.53 -6.67
C GLN A 173 -6.70 -2.32 -7.60
N VAL A 174 -7.67 -2.39 -8.52
CA VAL A 174 -8.02 -1.27 -9.41
C VAL A 174 -9.48 -0.89 -9.20
N ILE A 175 -9.74 0.37 -8.86
CA ILE A 175 -11.05 0.83 -8.39
C ILE A 175 -11.44 2.15 -9.06
N ASN A 176 -12.62 2.21 -9.68
CA ASN A 176 -13.15 3.45 -10.27
C ASN A 176 -12.23 4.05 -11.36
N CYS A 177 -11.67 3.21 -12.22
CA CYS A 177 -10.70 3.63 -13.25
C CYS A 177 -11.27 3.57 -14.67
N LEU A 178 -10.80 4.47 -15.53
CA LEU A 178 -11.17 4.55 -16.94
C LEU A 178 -9.95 4.21 -17.84
N ALA A 179 -10.13 3.32 -18.81
CA ALA A 179 -9.14 3.05 -19.86
C ALA A 179 -9.74 3.26 -21.26
N PHE A 180 -9.11 4.07 -22.13
CA PHE A 180 -9.57 4.19 -23.51
C PHE A 180 -8.48 4.46 -24.56
N GLU A 181 -8.72 4.03 -25.81
CA GLU A 181 -7.84 4.29 -26.97
C GLU A 181 -6.35 3.88 -26.75
N ASN A 182 -6.07 3.00 -25.78
CA ASN A 182 -4.74 2.41 -25.62
C ASN A 182 -4.50 1.40 -26.74
N LEU A 183 -3.24 1.28 -27.19
CA LEU A 183 -2.87 0.42 -28.31
C LEU A 183 -3.28 -1.03 -28.08
N HIS A 184 -2.93 -1.60 -26.93
CA HIS A 184 -3.30 -2.95 -26.50
C HIS A 184 -4.44 -2.92 -25.46
N CYS A 185 -4.29 -3.59 -24.31
CA CYS A 185 -5.42 -3.81 -23.40
C CYS A 185 -5.82 -2.52 -22.67
N GLY A 186 -7.11 -2.38 -22.32
CA GLY A 186 -7.51 -1.37 -21.33
C GLY A 186 -6.97 -1.76 -19.94
N PHE A 187 -7.27 -2.99 -19.52
CA PHE A 187 -6.78 -3.61 -18.29
C PHE A 187 -6.23 -5.00 -18.60
N THR A 188 -5.01 -5.32 -18.16
CA THR A 188 -4.41 -6.66 -18.29
C THR A 188 -3.82 -7.11 -16.97
N ASP A 189 -4.06 -8.36 -16.59
CA ASP A 189 -3.37 -8.95 -15.43
C ASP A 189 -1.87 -9.19 -15.69
N ASN A 190 -1.43 -9.07 -16.95
CA ASN A 190 -0.09 -9.37 -17.43
C ASN A 190 0.59 -10.58 -16.75
N ASN A 191 -0.14 -11.70 -16.66
CA ASN A 191 0.35 -12.94 -16.04
C ASN A 191 0.63 -12.87 -14.53
N ASN A 192 0.04 -11.93 -13.80
CA ASN A 192 -0.03 -11.96 -12.34
C ASN A 192 -1.10 -12.99 -11.88
N PRO A 193 -0.73 -14.09 -11.21
CA PRO A 193 -1.68 -15.10 -10.74
C PRO A 193 -2.55 -14.65 -9.56
N LYS A 194 -2.31 -13.50 -8.93
CA LYS A 194 -2.99 -13.06 -7.69
C LYS A 194 -3.70 -11.71 -7.77
N LEU A 195 -3.93 -11.13 -8.96
CA LEU A 195 -4.70 -9.88 -9.09
C LEU A 195 -5.99 -9.96 -8.23
N ALA A 196 -6.21 -8.99 -7.35
CA ALA A 196 -7.26 -9.11 -6.35
C ALA A 196 -8.62 -8.68 -6.90
N LYS A 197 -8.72 -7.46 -7.47
CA LYS A 197 -9.99 -6.96 -8.00
C LYS A 197 -9.87 -5.87 -9.08
N LEU A 198 -10.85 -5.85 -9.99
CA LEU A 198 -11.22 -4.69 -10.81
C LEU A 198 -12.67 -4.30 -10.47
N VAL A 199 -12.90 -3.12 -9.91
CA VAL A 199 -14.23 -2.68 -9.45
C VAL A 199 -14.55 -1.29 -9.99
N ASN A 200 -15.77 -1.09 -10.50
CA ASN A 200 -16.21 0.18 -11.11
C ASN A 200 -15.27 0.64 -12.25
N CYS A 201 -14.74 -0.27 -13.06
CA CYS A 201 -13.82 0.08 -14.16
C CYS A 201 -14.53 0.13 -15.51
N THR A 202 -14.24 1.17 -16.30
CA THR A 202 -14.74 1.32 -17.68
C THR A 202 -13.58 1.20 -18.67
N ALA A 203 -13.76 0.40 -19.70
CA ALA A 203 -12.85 0.24 -20.82
C ALA A 203 -13.59 0.55 -22.14
N VAL A 204 -13.11 1.52 -22.90
CA VAL A 204 -13.73 1.92 -24.18
C VAL A 204 -12.70 2.01 -25.29
N ASN A 205 -12.96 1.37 -26.44
CA ASN A 205 -12.12 1.52 -27.63
C ASN A 205 -10.62 1.19 -27.45
N ASN A 206 -10.23 0.36 -26.48
CA ASN A 206 -8.84 -0.15 -26.39
C ASN A 206 -8.61 -1.28 -27.41
N GLY A 207 -7.34 -1.64 -27.64
CA GLY A 207 -6.96 -2.74 -28.53
C GLY A 207 -7.10 -2.34 -29.98
N GLU A 208 -6.35 -1.32 -30.40
CA GLU A 208 -6.26 -0.88 -31.79
C GLU A 208 -5.54 -1.89 -32.70
N ASP A 209 -4.76 -2.80 -32.11
CA ASP A 209 -4.01 -3.88 -32.77
C ASP A 209 -4.75 -5.24 -32.81
N SER A 210 -5.94 -5.36 -32.21
CA SER A 210 -6.68 -6.61 -31.88
C SER A 210 -6.39 -7.22 -30.49
N LYS A 211 -6.34 -6.39 -29.44
CA LYS A 211 -6.42 -6.83 -28.03
C LYS A 211 -7.81 -6.53 -27.44
N PRO A 212 -8.22 -7.19 -26.34
CA PRO A 212 -9.51 -6.90 -25.70
C PRO A 212 -9.42 -5.68 -24.77
N ASN A 213 -10.57 -5.16 -24.38
CA ASN A 213 -10.67 -4.14 -23.33
C ASN A 213 -10.17 -4.70 -21.97
N PHE A 214 -10.53 -5.93 -21.62
CA PHE A 214 -10.12 -6.63 -20.39
C PHE A 214 -9.41 -7.96 -20.69
N SER A 215 -8.20 -8.15 -20.16
CA SER A 215 -7.37 -9.34 -20.30
C SER A 215 -6.87 -9.84 -18.93
N ALA A 216 -7.80 -10.32 -18.11
CA ALA A 216 -7.59 -10.70 -16.71
C ALA A 216 -7.91 -12.19 -16.45
N TYR A 217 -7.29 -13.11 -17.20
CA TYR A 217 -7.60 -14.55 -17.20
C TYR A 217 -6.49 -15.49 -16.67
N ARG A 218 -5.38 -14.92 -16.21
CA ARG A 218 -4.20 -15.59 -15.65
C ARG A 218 -4.12 -15.43 -14.13
N CYS A 219 -4.97 -14.58 -13.54
CA CYS A 219 -5.15 -14.38 -12.10
C CYS A 219 -5.81 -15.58 -11.37
N THR A 220 -5.17 -16.75 -11.42
CA THR A 220 -5.76 -18.03 -11.01
C THR A 220 -5.80 -18.33 -9.50
N THR A 221 -5.19 -17.50 -8.65
CA THR A 221 -4.93 -17.80 -7.24
C THR A 221 -5.33 -16.63 -6.33
N PRO A 222 -6.53 -16.60 -5.74
CA PRO A 222 -7.61 -17.59 -5.82
C PRO A 222 -8.54 -17.42 -7.04
N GLY A 223 -8.34 -16.39 -7.86
CA GLY A 223 -9.34 -15.82 -8.75
C GLY A 223 -9.66 -14.39 -8.34
N ALA A 224 -9.74 -13.47 -9.30
CA ALA A 224 -10.03 -12.06 -9.02
C ALA A 224 -11.53 -11.78 -8.85
N ASP A 225 -11.87 -10.67 -8.19
CA ASP A 225 -13.23 -10.10 -8.19
C ASP A 225 -13.38 -9.05 -9.30
N PHE A 226 -14.43 -9.17 -10.11
CA PHE A 226 -14.74 -8.30 -11.23
C PHE A 226 -16.15 -7.75 -11.06
N GLN A 227 -16.28 -6.45 -10.82
CA GLN A 227 -17.56 -5.87 -10.44
C GLN A 227 -17.80 -4.52 -11.10
N ASN A 228 -19.05 -4.27 -11.50
CA ASN A 228 -19.46 -2.98 -12.08
C ASN A 228 -18.58 -2.58 -13.28
N LEU A 229 -18.17 -3.54 -14.11
CA LEU A 229 -17.32 -3.29 -15.27
C LEU A 229 -18.16 -2.86 -16.48
N ILE A 230 -17.62 -1.95 -17.29
CA ILE A 230 -18.16 -1.63 -18.62
C ILE A 230 -17.07 -1.86 -19.66
N SER A 231 -17.34 -2.75 -20.61
CA SER A 231 -16.57 -2.89 -21.86
C SER A 231 -17.43 -2.39 -23.02
N ALA A 232 -16.94 -1.41 -23.78
CA ALA A 232 -17.66 -0.88 -24.93
C ALA A 232 -16.74 -0.53 -26.12
N TYR A 233 -17.35 -0.53 -27.30
CA TYR A 233 -16.74 -0.06 -28.54
C TYR A 233 -17.75 0.89 -29.20
N VAL A 234 -17.40 2.18 -29.29
CA VAL A 234 -18.31 3.28 -29.68
C VAL A 234 -17.64 4.25 -30.66
N GLY A 235 -18.40 5.23 -31.16
CA GLY A 235 -17.89 6.21 -32.14
C GLY A 235 -17.69 5.63 -33.55
N GLY A 236 -18.39 4.53 -33.88
CA GLY A 236 -18.26 3.83 -35.17
C GLY A 236 -17.21 2.72 -35.18
N ARG A 237 -16.54 2.45 -34.05
CA ARG A 237 -15.61 1.33 -33.90
C ARG A 237 -16.35 0.00 -33.83
N SER A 238 -15.87 -1.01 -34.56
CA SER A 238 -16.33 -2.40 -34.40
C SER A 238 -16.01 -2.93 -33.01
N LEU A 239 -16.73 -3.97 -32.55
CA LEU A 239 -16.30 -4.75 -31.39
C LEU A 239 -14.90 -5.32 -31.64
N GLY A 240 -14.04 -5.24 -30.63
CA GLY A 240 -12.72 -5.85 -30.64
C GLY A 240 -12.75 -7.31 -30.17
N GLU A 241 -11.59 -7.77 -29.70
CA GLU A 241 -11.43 -9.13 -29.18
C GLU A 241 -12.28 -9.42 -27.94
N SER A 242 -12.48 -10.71 -27.68
CA SER A 242 -13.23 -11.15 -26.49
C SER A 242 -12.49 -10.76 -25.22
N ASP A 243 -13.18 -10.11 -24.30
CA ASP A 243 -12.74 -9.87 -22.93
C ASP A 243 -12.55 -11.21 -22.20
N LYS A 244 -11.54 -11.27 -21.33
CA LYS A 244 -11.10 -12.51 -20.71
C LYS A 244 -10.96 -12.33 -19.20
N PHE A 245 -11.54 -13.23 -18.42
CA PHE A 245 -11.61 -13.13 -16.96
C PHE A 245 -11.34 -14.49 -16.30
N TYR A 246 -10.66 -14.55 -15.16
CA TYR A 246 -10.58 -15.74 -14.31
C TYR A 246 -10.85 -15.36 -12.86
N GLY A 247 -12.03 -15.69 -12.37
CA GLY A 247 -12.49 -15.27 -11.06
C GLY A 247 -14.02 -15.22 -11.02
N THR A 248 -14.57 -14.25 -10.29
CA THR A 248 -16.01 -14.00 -10.24
C THR A 248 -16.33 -12.65 -10.87
N ILE A 249 -17.26 -12.61 -11.83
CA ILE A 249 -17.76 -11.38 -12.44
C ILE A 249 -19.24 -11.13 -12.08
N SER A 250 -19.60 -9.89 -11.77
CA SER A 250 -20.96 -9.49 -11.38
C SER A 250 -21.30 -8.07 -11.86
N ASN A 251 -22.60 -7.80 -12.06
CA ASN A 251 -23.16 -6.48 -12.43
C ASN A 251 -22.35 -5.73 -13.52
N SER A 252 -21.98 -6.41 -14.59
CA SER A 252 -20.98 -5.95 -15.57
C SER A 252 -21.44 -6.11 -17.01
N VAL A 253 -20.82 -5.38 -17.94
CA VAL A 253 -20.94 -5.56 -19.39
C VAL A 253 -19.59 -5.92 -19.98
N ALA A 254 -19.53 -7.01 -20.74
CA ALA A 254 -18.30 -7.53 -21.36
C ALA A 254 -18.54 -8.05 -22.79
N ILE A 255 -17.49 -8.06 -23.60
CA ILE A 255 -17.51 -8.58 -24.98
C ILE A 255 -17.02 -10.03 -24.99
N ASP A 256 -17.75 -10.93 -25.64
CA ASP A 256 -17.37 -12.34 -25.81
C ASP A 256 -17.83 -12.82 -27.19
N SER A 257 -16.93 -13.46 -27.95
CA SER A 257 -17.24 -14.09 -29.23
C SER A 257 -17.95 -13.15 -30.22
N GLY A 258 -17.53 -11.89 -30.28
CA GLY A 258 -18.11 -10.86 -31.16
C GLY A 258 -19.52 -10.37 -30.75
N LYS A 259 -19.89 -10.50 -29.47
CA LYS A 259 -21.17 -10.01 -28.92
C LYS A 259 -21.00 -9.34 -27.56
N THR A 260 -21.91 -8.42 -27.24
CA THR A 260 -22.01 -7.81 -25.92
C THR A 260 -22.87 -8.67 -25.00
N TYR A 261 -22.40 -8.91 -23.77
CA TYR A 261 -23.11 -9.63 -22.72
C TYR A 261 -23.26 -8.77 -21.47
N GLN A 262 -24.47 -8.73 -20.92
CA GLN A 262 -24.74 -8.17 -19.59
C GLN A 262 -24.76 -9.31 -18.56
N ILE A 263 -23.90 -9.20 -17.55
CA ILE A 263 -23.84 -10.09 -16.38
C ILE A 263 -24.57 -9.39 -15.24
N GLY A 264 -25.71 -9.92 -14.81
CA GLY A 264 -26.45 -9.41 -13.64
C GLY A 264 -25.87 -9.96 -12.35
N SER A 265 -26.19 -11.21 -12.03
CA SER A 265 -25.70 -11.92 -10.85
C SER A 265 -24.24 -12.37 -10.98
N ALA A 266 -23.61 -12.67 -9.85
CA ALA A 266 -22.25 -13.22 -9.81
C ALA A 266 -22.11 -14.54 -10.60
N TYR A 267 -21.03 -14.63 -11.40
CA TYR A 267 -20.71 -15.75 -12.27
C TYR A 267 -19.21 -16.06 -12.24
N THR A 268 -18.83 -17.33 -12.08
CA THR A 268 -17.42 -17.76 -12.04
C THR A 268 -16.92 -18.09 -13.45
N THR A 269 -15.89 -17.38 -13.92
CA THR A 269 -15.39 -17.40 -15.29
C THR A 269 -14.32 -18.46 -15.55
N ALA A 270 -14.54 -19.70 -15.08
CA ALA A 270 -13.55 -20.79 -15.15
C ALA A 270 -13.03 -21.11 -16.58
N ASN A 271 -13.84 -20.81 -17.61
CA ASN A 271 -13.50 -20.99 -19.04
C ASN A 271 -13.08 -19.69 -19.75
N LYS A 272 -12.66 -18.66 -19.00
CA LYS A 272 -12.13 -17.37 -19.48
C LYS A 272 -13.13 -16.43 -20.15
N GLY A 273 -14.25 -16.91 -20.68
CA GLY A 273 -15.34 -16.10 -21.24
C GLY A 273 -16.51 -15.85 -20.29
N VAL A 274 -17.44 -14.96 -20.69
CA VAL A 274 -18.62 -14.53 -19.90
C VAL A 274 -19.94 -15.06 -20.43
N LYS A 275 -19.99 -15.58 -21.66
CA LYS A 275 -21.20 -16.07 -22.35
C LYS A 275 -22.03 -17.08 -21.54
N GLY A 276 -21.43 -17.84 -20.64
CA GLY A 276 -22.13 -18.81 -19.81
C GLY A 276 -22.92 -18.22 -18.64
N GLY A 277 -22.64 -16.98 -18.23
CA GLY A 277 -23.32 -16.27 -17.14
C GLY A 277 -23.99 -14.95 -17.54
N GLY A 278 -23.69 -14.42 -18.73
CA GLY A 278 -24.28 -13.20 -19.25
C GLY A 278 -25.47 -13.43 -20.18
N THR A 279 -26.39 -12.46 -20.21
CA THR A 279 -27.42 -12.35 -21.24
C THR A 279 -26.87 -11.56 -22.42
N ALA A 280 -27.02 -12.06 -23.65
CA ALA A 280 -26.60 -11.32 -24.85
C ALA A 280 -27.51 -10.09 -25.06
N VAL A 281 -26.91 -8.92 -25.25
CA VAL A 281 -27.59 -7.64 -25.41
C VAL A 281 -27.12 -6.93 -26.69
N SER A 282 -27.83 -5.87 -27.10
CA SER A 282 -27.33 -4.94 -28.11
C SER A 282 -26.03 -4.30 -27.65
N ASN A 283 -25.12 -4.04 -28.57
CA ASN A 283 -23.88 -3.32 -28.28
C ASN A 283 -24.19 -1.91 -27.75
N LEU A 284 -23.41 -1.47 -26.77
CA LEU A 284 -23.50 -0.10 -26.25
C LEU A 284 -23.16 0.90 -27.37
N THR A 285 -23.81 2.05 -27.29
CA THR A 285 -23.80 3.11 -28.30
C THR A 285 -23.41 4.44 -27.67
N ALA A 286 -23.29 5.49 -28.48
CA ALA A 286 -23.06 6.84 -27.96
C ALA A 286 -24.16 7.31 -26.98
N SER A 287 -25.40 6.82 -27.11
CA SER A 287 -26.51 7.22 -26.22
C SER A 287 -26.52 6.53 -24.86
N ASP A 288 -25.68 5.51 -24.66
CA ASP A 288 -25.53 4.83 -23.35
C ASP A 288 -24.56 5.59 -22.41
N PHE A 289 -23.92 6.66 -22.89
CA PHE A 289 -22.91 7.45 -22.17
C PHE A 289 -23.26 8.95 -22.09
N THR A 290 -22.78 9.64 -21.05
CA THR A 290 -22.97 11.10 -20.89
C THR A 290 -22.29 11.88 -22.00
N SER A 291 -21.10 11.43 -22.39
CA SER A 291 -20.35 11.90 -23.54
C SER A 291 -19.45 10.78 -24.06
N ILE A 292 -19.26 10.70 -25.37
CA ILE A 292 -18.17 9.92 -26.00
C ILE A 292 -17.11 10.84 -26.64
N SER A 293 -17.20 12.15 -26.40
CA SER A 293 -16.31 13.15 -26.98
C SER A 293 -15.10 13.35 -26.08
N VAL A 294 -13.94 12.84 -26.51
CA VAL A 294 -12.65 13.06 -25.87
C VAL A 294 -11.92 14.23 -26.57
N PRO A 295 -11.25 15.14 -25.84
CA PRO A 295 -10.31 16.08 -26.45
C PRO A 295 -9.25 15.39 -27.33
N LYS A 296 -8.83 16.09 -28.39
CA LYS A 296 -7.82 15.60 -29.33
C LYS A 296 -6.42 15.52 -28.69
N VAL A 297 -5.54 14.76 -29.34
CA VAL A 297 -4.07 14.83 -29.13
C VAL A 297 -3.58 16.28 -29.21
N GLY A 298 -2.61 16.63 -28.36
CA GLY A 298 -2.10 17.99 -28.15
C GLY A 298 -2.90 18.82 -27.14
N THR A 299 -3.76 18.19 -26.33
CA THR A 299 -4.48 18.86 -25.23
C THR A 299 -3.66 18.73 -23.94
N ASP A 300 -3.50 19.82 -23.18
CA ASP A 300 -3.03 19.75 -21.80
C ASP A 300 -4.16 19.19 -20.92
N PHE A 301 -4.23 17.87 -20.80
CA PHE A 301 -5.24 17.19 -20.01
C PHE A 301 -5.09 17.44 -18.50
N HIS A 302 -3.89 17.75 -18.01
CA HIS A 302 -3.71 18.10 -16.60
C HIS A 302 -4.46 19.40 -16.26
N THR A 303 -4.42 20.39 -17.16
CA THR A 303 -5.18 21.63 -16.99
C THR A 303 -6.67 21.46 -17.40
N ALA A 304 -6.96 20.71 -18.46
CA ALA A 304 -8.32 20.61 -19.02
C ALA A 304 -9.27 19.70 -18.21
N TRP A 305 -8.75 18.72 -17.48
CA TRP A 305 -9.53 17.71 -16.74
C TRP A 305 -9.28 17.73 -15.24
N ARG A 306 -8.80 18.84 -14.66
CA ARG A 306 -8.75 19.02 -13.20
C ARG A 306 -9.63 20.18 -12.75
N ASP A 307 -10.31 19.99 -11.63
CA ASP A 307 -11.04 21.06 -10.95
C ASP A 307 -10.12 21.87 -10.01
N SER A 308 -10.68 22.83 -9.27
CA SER A 308 -9.91 23.67 -8.33
C SER A 308 -9.39 22.94 -7.08
N SER A 309 -9.83 21.70 -6.82
CA SER A 309 -9.24 20.83 -5.79
C SER A 309 -8.10 19.96 -6.34
N GLY A 310 -7.88 19.99 -7.66
CA GLY A 310 -6.95 19.11 -8.35
C GLY A 310 -7.54 17.75 -8.73
N SER A 311 -8.76 17.44 -8.29
CA SER A 311 -9.47 16.20 -8.61
C SER A 311 -9.83 16.13 -10.09
N ILE A 312 -10.00 14.92 -10.63
CA ILE A 312 -10.36 14.75 -12.05
C ILE A 312 -11.81 15.19 -12.28
N SER A 313 -11.98 16.12 -13.23
CA SER A 313 -13.27 16.57 -13.75
C SER A 313 -13.23 16.50 -15.27
N ASN A 314 -13.42 15.28 -15.81
CA ASN A 314 -13.26 14.99 -17.23
C ASN A 314 -14.53 15.26 -18.07
N GLY A 315 -15.57 15.88 -17.49
CA GLY A 315 -16.87 16.05 -18.16
C GLY A 315 -17.69 14.77 -18.31
N HIS A 316 -17.46 13.77 -17.45
CA HIS A 316 -18.21 12.50 -17.39
C HIS A 316 -18.10 11.65 -18.67
N VAL A 317 -16.96 11.74 -19.37
CA VAL A 317 -16.72 11.06 -20.65
C VAL A 317 -16.62 9.55 -20.46
N PHE A 318 -17.53 8.81 -21.07
CA PHE A 318 -17.79 7.37 -20.88
C PHE A 318 -18.38 6.96 -19.51
N GLU A 319 -18.90 7.90 -18.72
CA GLU A 319 -19.84 7.53 -17.65
C GLU A 319 -21.18 7.10 -18.27
N THR A 320 -21.75 5.99 -17.80
CA THR A 320 -23.05 5.49 -18.31
C THR A 320 -24.20 6.43 -17.92
N VAL A 321 -25.24 6.55 -18.76
CA VAL A 321 -26.45 7.33 -18.43
C VAL A 321 -27.64 6.44 -18.07
N ASN A 322 -28.74 7.09 -17.67
CA ASN A 322 -30.05 6.53 -17.35
C ASN A 322 -30.42 5.29 -18.19
N GLY A 323 -30.77 4.19 -17.54
CA GLY A 323 -31.21 2.96 -18.20
C GLY A 323 -30.56 1.72 -17.60
N THR A 324 -30.49 0.65 -18.40
CA THR A 324 -30.08 -0.71 -17.98
C THR A 324 -28.68 -0.79 -17.39
N TYR A 325 -27.75 0.06 -17.84
CA TYR A 325 -26.34 0.07 -17.43
C TYR A 325 -26.00 1.22 -16.47
N TYR A 326 -27.00 2.00 -16.05
CA TYR A 326 -26.79 3.14 -15.17
C TYR A 326 -26.11 2.68 -13.88
N LYS A 327 -25.14 3.48 -13.42
CA LYS A 327 -24.22 3.23 -12.31
C LYS A 327 -23.17 2.12 -12.47
N MET A 328 -23.19 1.31 -13.53
CA MET A 328 -22.04 0.47 -13.89
C MET A 328 -20.89 1.32 -14.45
N GLY A 329 -19.65 0.85 -14.28
CA GLY A 329 -18.45 1.52 -14.75
C GLY A 329 -17.89 2.55 -13.79
N TYR A 330 -16.86 3.26 -14.25
CA TYR A 330 -16.25 4.36 -13.51
C TYR A 330 -17.19 5.58 -13.41
N ARG A 331 -17.03 6.40 -12.37
CA ARG A 331 -17.64 7.74 -12.24
C ARG A 331 -16.81 8.72 -11.42
N PHE A 332 -16.81 9.98 -11.82
CA PHE A 332 -16.29 11.10 -11.00
C PHE A 332 -17.39 12.06 -10.52
N ASP A 333 -18.66 11.82 -10.89
CA ASP A 333 -19.83 12.54 -10.33
C ASP A 333 -20.16 12.19 -8.86
N GLY A 334 -19.43 11.25 -8.24
CA GLY A 334 -19.70 10.74 -6.89
C GLY A 334 -20.96 9.87 -6.76
N SER A 335 -21.61 9.50 -7.86
CA SER A 335 -22.89 8.77 -7.91
C SER A 335 -22.77 7.29 -8.26
N SER A 336 -21.54 6.75 -8.23
CA SER A 336 -21.18 5.35 -8.53
C SER A 336 -22.17 4.34 -7.94
N ALA A 337 -22.29 3.18 -8.61
CA ALA A 337 -22.99 2.07 -7.98
C ALA A 337 -22.34 1.82 -6.62
N PRO A 338 -23.13 1.54 -5.57
CA PRO A 338 -22.54 0.98 -4.38
C PRO A 338 -21.72 -0.24 -4.82
N GLU A 339 -20.47 -0.32 -4.38
CA GLU A 339 -19.78 -1.61 -4.43
C GLU A 339 -20.72 -2.61 -3.73
N THR A 340 -21.09 -3.69 -4.42
CA THR A 340 -21.59 -4.87 -3.71
C THR A 340 -20.38 -5.29 -2.88
N PRO A 341 -20.41 -5.12 -1.55
CA PRO A 341 -19.19 -4.89 -0.81
C PRO A 341 -18.25 -6.09 -0.95
N VAL A 342 -17.08 -5.84 -1.52
CA VAL A 342 -15.90 -6.61 -1.13
C VAL A 342 -15.83 -6.49 0.39
N GLN A 343 -15.61 -7.60 1.10
CA GLN A 343 -15.25 -7.52 2.52
C GLN A 343 -13.83 -6.96 2.66
N THR A 344 -13.71 -5.66 2.44
CA THR A 344 -12.66 -4.80 2.99
C THR A 344 -13.32 -3.95 4.07
N GLN A 345 -13.18 -4.39 5.33
CA GLN A 345 -13.65 -3.62 6.47
C GLN A 345 -12.85 -2.31 6.57
N ALA A 346 -13.46 -1.18 6.23
CA ALA A 346 -13.09 0.08 6.86
C ALA A 346 -13.69 0.07 8.30
N PRO A 347 -12.92 0.43 9.33
CA PRO A 347 -13.32 0.21 10.72
C PRO A 347 -14.49 1.13 11.09
N THR A 348 -15.69 0.55 11.15
CA THR A 348 -16.89 1.19 11.69
C THR A 348 -17.33 0.43 12.93
N GLN A 349 -17.29 1.14 14.05
CA GLN A 349 -17.59 0.67 15.40
C GLN A 349 -19.07 0.23 15.52
N PRO A 350 -19.37 -1.02 15.89
CA PRO A 350 -20.74 -1.44 16.15
C PRO A 350 -21.23 -0.93 17.51
N SER A 351 -22.28 -0.12 17.49
CA SER A 351 -23.03 0.30 18.68
C SER A 351 -23.91 -0.84 19.24
N GLN A 352 -24.08 -0.82 20.56
CA GLN A 352 -24.72 -1.87 21.36
C GLN A 352 -26.26 -1.93 21.20
N PRO A 353 -26.85 -3.12 20.93
CA PRO A 353 -28.30 -3.35 21.07
C PRO A 353 -28.68 -3.84 22.48
N THR A 354 -29.58 -3.11 23.15
CA THR A 354 -30.06 -3.33 24.53
C THR A 354 -30.84 -4.62 24.75
N ALA A 355 -30.77 -5.18 25.97
CA ALA A 355 -31.58 -6.31 26.41
C ALA A 355 -33.04 -5.95 26.70
N THR A 356 -33.91 -6.52 25.88
CA THR A 356 -34.97 -7.39 26.39
C THR A 356 -34.78 -8.80 25.80
N THR A 357 -33.60 -9.37 26.10
CA THR A 357 -33.20 -10.79 25.93
C THR A 357 -32.77 -11.27 24.52
N ALA A 358 -31.88 -10.68 23.72
CA ALA A 358 -31.07 -9.44 23.74
C ALA A 358 -30.12 -9.14 24.93
N ALA A 359 -29.28 -8.11 24.75
CA ALA A 359 -27.95 -7.83 25.37
C ALA A 359 -26.96 -9.01 25.42
N GLN A 360 -26.26 -9.13 24.30
CA GLN A 360 -24.84 -9.43 24.19
C GLN A 360 -23.97 -8.88 25.35
N PRO A 361 -23.12 -9.71 25.99
CA PRO A 361 -21.87 -9.30 26.61
C PRO A 361 -20.85 -8.93 25.52
N ALA A 362 -20.02 -7.90 25.75
CA ALA A 362 -19.12 -7.36 24.73
C ALA A 362 -18.01 -8.33 24.27
N PRO A 363 -17.51 -8.23 23.02
CA PRO A 363 -16.22 -8.79 22.64
C PRO A 363 -15.10 -8.16 23.46
N VAL A 364 -14.08 -8.94 23.81
CA VAL A 364 -12.88 -8.44 24.49
C VAL A 364 -11.87 -7.96 23.45
N ASP A 365 -11.44 -6.70 23.57
CA ASP A 365 -10.40 -6.12 22.73
C ASP A 365 -9.02 -6.77 23.01
N PRO A 366 -8.09 -6.78 22.03
CA PRO A 366 -6.68 -7.06 22.28
C PRO A 366 -6.09 -6.02 23.25
N VAL A 367 -5.60 -6.46 24.41
CA VAL A 367 -5.15 -5.58 25.49
C VAL A 367 -3.85 -4.84 25.12
N PRO A 368 -3.84 -3.49 25.13
CA PRO A 368 -2.59 -2.72 25.14
C PRO A 368 -1.85 -2.96 26.47
N GLY A 369 -0.63 -3.51 26.41
CA GLY A 369 0.20 -3.77 27.60
C GLY A 369 0.39 -5.24 27.98
N GLY A 370 -0.06 -6.20 27.17
CA GLY A 370 0.41 -7.59 27.29
C GLY A 370 1.90 -7.69 26.95
N TYR A 371 2.65 -8.54 27.66
CA TYR A 371 4.08 -8.75 27.38
C TYR A 371 4.22 -9.67 26.16
N VAL A 372 4.14 -9.07 24.97
CA VAL A 372 4.21 -9.75 23.67
C VAL A 372 5.64 -9.86 23.19
N HIS A 373 5.98 -10.99 22.55
CA HIS A 373 7.20 -11.13 21.77
C HIS A 373 6.92 -11.93 20.49
N ASN A 374 7.17 -11.30 19.33
CA ASN A 374 7.07 -11.92 18.02
C ASN A 374 8.48 -12.20 17.49
N PHE A 375 8.83 -13.47 17.31
CA PHE A 375 10.16 -13.84 16.81
C PHE A 375 10.41 -13.41 15.36
N THR A 376 9.35 -13.10 14.59
CA THR A 376 9.45 -12.49 13.25
C THR A 376 9.94 -11.05 13.29
N ASP A 377 9.43 -10.25 14.23
CA ASP A 377 9.68 -8.80 14.26
C ASP A 377 10.82 -8.45 15.22
N ASN A 378 11.03 -9.25 16.26
CA ASN A 378 11.89 -8.92 17.41
C ASN A 378 13.14 -9.80 17.52
N GLY A 379 13.23 -10.92 16.78
CA GLY A 379 14.34 -11.87 16.90
C GLY A 379 14.48 -12.40 18.33
N THR A 380 15.59 -12.10 19.01
CA THR A 380 15.77 -12.40 20.45
C THR A 380 15.76 -11.14 21.33
N SER A 381 15.45 -9.96 20.77
CA SER A 381 15.45 -8.68 21.51
C SER A 381 14.11 -8.45 22.22
N SER A 382 14.13 -8.27 23.54
CA SER A 382 12.93 -8.01 24.34
C SER A 382 13.27 -7.24 25.61
N SER A 383 12.37 -6.34 26.01
CA SER A 383 12.41 -5.60 27.27
C SER A 383 11.78 -6.36 28.46
N PHE A 384 11.24 -7.57 28.23
CA PHE A 384 10.59 -8.38 29.27
C PHE A 384 11.14 -9.82 29.36
N TYR A 385 11.44 -10.44 28.21
CA TYR A 385 11.97 -11.79 28.15
C TYR A 385 13.48 -11.77 27.95
N THR A 386 14.23 -12.49 28.79
CA THR A 386 15.64 -12.81 28.50
C THR A 386 15.67 -14.06 27.64
N ILE A 387 16.07 -13.94 26.37
CA ILE A 387 15.97 -15.01 25.37
C ILE A 387 17.37 -15.46 24.94
N THR A 388 17.67 -16.75 25.09
CA THR A 388 18.88 -17.38 24.54
C THR A 388 18.48 -18.54 23.63
N GLY A 389 18.98 -18.56 22.40
CA GLY A 389 18.76 -19.66 21.45
C GLY A 389 19.00 -19.24 20.00
N ASN A 390 18.75 -20.17 19.08
CA ASN A 390 19.00 -19.97 17.65
C ASN A 390 17.71 -19.70 16.88
N LEU A 391 17.66 -18.61 16.13
CA LEU A 391 16.54 -18.26 15.25
C LEU A 391 16.56 -19.09 13.94
N SER A 392 15.42 -19.20 13.26
CA SER A 392 15.32 -19.78 11.92
C SER A 392 14.08 -19.30 11.17
N THR A 393 14.24 -19.00 9.88
CA THR A 393 13.16 -18.76 8.91
C THR A 393 12.87 -20.00 8.05
N ALA A 394 13.64 -21.08 8.20
CA ALA A 394 13.57 -22.29 7.38
C ALA A 394 12.72 -23.41 8.03
N LYS A 395 11.82 -23.06 8.95
CA LYS A 395 11.05 -23.99 9.79
C LYS A 395 9.53 -23.86 9.62
N GLY A 396 9.11 -23.41 8.45
CA GLY A 396 7.71 -23.15 8.14
C GLY A 396 7.24 -21.82 8.70
N THR A 397 5.92 -21.66 8.79
CA THR A 397 5.24 -20.47 9.30
C THR A 397 4.14 -20.88 10.27
N ALA A 398 3.81 -20.01 11.22
CA ALA A 398 2.64 -20.16 12.08
C ALA A 398 1.65 -19.01 11.85
N SER A 399 0.37 -19.23 12.14
CA SER A 399 -0.67 -18.20 12.06
C SER A 399 -1.38 -18.08 13.40
N TYR A 400 -1.41 -16.88 13.97
CA TYR A 400 -1.99 -16.64 15.30
C TYR A 400 -2.48 -15.20 15.42
N ASN A 401 -3.70 -15.00 15.92
CA ASN A 401 -4.36 -13.70 16.07
C ASN A 401 -4.25 -12.77 14.83
N GLY A 402 -4.38 -13.35 13.63
CA GLY A 402 -4.27 -12.63 12.34
C GLY A 402 -2.84 -12.36 11.86
N LEU A 403 -1.81 -12.64 12.67
CA LEU A 403 -0.41 -12.52 12.29
C LEU A 403 0.04 -13.73 11.47
N THR A 404 0.90 -13.49 10.48
CA THR A 404 1.67 -14.54 9.79
C THR A 404 3.11 -14.50 10.31
N LEU A 405 3.50 -15.53 11.05
CA LEU A 405 4.76 -15.61 11.75
C LEU A 405 5.73 -16.44 10.91
N THR A 406 6.86 -15.86 10.49
CA THR A 406 7.78 -16.40 9.48
C THR A 406 9.18 -16.71 10.03
N GLN A 407 9.48 -16.29 11.25
CA GLN A 407 10.70 -16.65 11.96
C GLN A 407 10.35 -17.25 13.33
N CYS A 408 11.06 -18.32 13.69
CA CYS A 408 10.94 -18.97 15.00
C CYS A 408 12.25 -18.96 15.78
N LEU A 409 12.15 -19.04 17.09
CA LEU A 409 13.19 -19.60 17.94
C LEU A 409 13.13 -21.13 17.86
N LYS A 410 14.25 -21.77 17.49
CA LYS A 410 14.37 -23.23 17.55
C LYS A 410 14.50 -23.65 19.01
N MET A 411 13.62 -24.54 19.49
CA MET A 411 13.71 -25.12 20.83
C MET A 411 14.76 -26.25 20.83
N GLU A 412 16.02 -25.86 21.01
CA GLU A 412 17.21 -26.71 21.10
C GLU A 412 17.66 -26.87 22.56
N THR A 413 18.58 -27.79 22.86
CA THR A 413 18.95 -28.12 24.25
C THR A 413 19.59 -26.93 24.99
N ALA A 414 20.15 -25.97 24.25
CA ALA A 414 20.71 -24.72 24.78
C ALA A 414 19.72 -23.55 24.74
N THR A 415 18.47 -23.76 24.31
CA THR A 415 17.46 -22.71 24.25
C THR A 415 16.78 -22.53 25.60
N GLY A 416 16.79 -21.30 26.12
CA GLY A 416 16.16 -20.92 27.37
C GLY A 416 15.58 -19.52 27.29
N ILE A 417 14.39 -19.34 27.87
CA ILE A 417 13.72 -18.05 28.01
C ILE A 417 13.37 -17.87 29.49
N THR A 418 13.76 -16.74 30.08
CA THR A 418 13.35 -16.38 31.44
C THR A 418 12.64 -15.03 31.47
N PHE A 419 11.69 -14.88 32.39
CA PHE A 419 10.98 -13.62 32.63
C PHE A 419 10.47 -13.58 34.08
N ASN A 420 10.06 -12.40 34.55
CA ASN A 420 9.45 -12.24 35.87
C ASN A 420 8.01 -11.71 35.72
N ALA A 421 7.03 -12.58 35.94
CA ALA A 421 5.61 -12.25 35.93
C ALA A 421 5.28 -11.27 37.09
N PRO A 422 4.77 -10.06 36.82
CA PRO A 422 4.49 -9.07 37.87
C PRO A 422 3.26 -9.42 38.73
N ALA A 423 2.35 -10.24 38.19
CA ALA A 423 1.15 -10.75 38.84
C ALA A 423 0.83 -12.15 38.26
N SER A 424 -0.09 -12.90 38.86
CA SER A 424 -0.58 -14.15 38.28
C SER A 424 -1.28 -13.90 36.94
N GLY A 425 -1.10 -14.76 35.95
CA GLY A 425 -1.53 -14.51 34.58
C GLY A 425 -1.39 -15.71 33.66
N LYS A 426 -1.78 -15.53 32.40
CA LYS A 426 -1.77 -16.58 31.38
C LYS A 426 -0.58 -16.39 30.43
N LEU A 427 0.29 -17.39 30.36
CA LEU A 427 1.29 -17.51 29.31
C LEU A 427 0.67 -18.25 28.12
N THR A 428 0.87 -17.72 26.91
CA THR A 428 0.54 -18.38 25.65
C THR A 428 1.78 -18.48 24.77
N LEU A 429 2.03 -19.68 24.21
CA LEU A 429 3.12 -19.97 23.28
C LEU A 429 2.54 -20.52 21.96
N VAL A 430 3.12 -20.14 20.83
CA VAL A 430 2.67 -20.54 19.48
C VAL A 430 3.80 -21.24 18.74
N PHE A 431 3.57 -22.50 18.36
CA PHE A 431 4.52 -23.34 17.64
C PHE A 431 4.10 -23.54 16.18
N GLY A 432 5.08 -23.84 15.31
CA GLY A 432 4.80 -24.25 13.92
C GLY A 432 4.30 -25.70 13.81
N GLU A 433 4.60 -26.54 14.80
CA GLU A 433 4.10 -27.90 14.88
C GLU A 433 2.76 -27.97 15.63
N ALA A 434 1.80 -28.77 15.13
CA ALA A 434 0.50 -28.97 15.79
C ALA A 434 0.59 -29.54 17.22
N ALA A 435 1.70 -30.23 17.55
CA ALA A 435 1.99 -30.81 18.87
C ALA A 435 3.38 -30.38 19.38
N GLY A 436 3.60 -29.08 19.51
CA GLY A 436 4.77 -28.50 20.17
C GLY A 436 4.79 -28.80 21.68
N ASN A 437 5.99 -29.08 22.22
CA ASN A 437 6.18 -29.40 23.63
C ASN A 437 7.26 -28.52 24.26
N ALA A 438 6.91 -27.78 25.30
CA ALA A 438 7.84 -26.97 26.10
C ALA A 438 7.84 -27.43 27.56
N LYS A 439 8.92 -27.12 28.29
CA LYS A 439 8.93 -27.18 29.75
C LYS A 439 8.67 -25.79 30.30
N ILE A 440 7.69 -25.65 31.17
CA ILE A 440 7.41 -24.44 31.93
C ILE A 440 7.76 -24.75 33.38
N ASP A 441 8.75 -24.06 33.93
CA ASP A 441 9.33 -24.32 35.26
C ASP A 441 9.70 -25.81 35.47
N GLY A 442 10.30 -26.41 34.43
CA GLY A 442 10.68 -27.82 34.38
C GLY A 442 9.56 -28.80 34.02
N ASN A 443 8.29 -28.42 34.11
CA ASN A 443 7.14 -29.28 33.83
C ASN A 443 6.82 -29.31 32.33
N LYS A 444 6.76 -30.50 31.72
CA LYS A 444 6.41 -30.65 30.30
C LYS A 444 4.93 -30.34 30.08
N VAL A 445 4.65 -29.39 29.19
CA VAL A 445 3.31 -29.02 28.73
C VAL A 445 3.26 -29.14 27.20
N THR A 446 2.12 -29.59 26.68
CA THR A 446 1.87 -29.88 25.26
C THR A 446 0.88 -28.87 24.68
N SER A 447 1.14 -28.37 23.47
CA SER A 447 0.22 -27.51 22.73
C SER A 447 -0.97 -28.28 22.17
N ASP A 448 -2.14 -27.65 22.09
CA ASP A 448 -3.23 -28.10 21.23
C ASP A 448 -3.23 -27.28 19.93
N ASN A 449 -3.20 -27.96 18.78
CA ASN A 449 -3.07 -27.36 17.44
C ASN A 449 -2.02 -26.23 17.34
N GLY A 450 -0.85 -26.46 17.94
CA GLY A 450 0.27 -25.51 17.95
C GLY A 450 0.18 -24.38 18.96
N VAL A 451 -0.93 -24.24 19.72
CA VAL A 451 -1.06 -23.24 20.79
C VAL A 451 -0.99 -23.91 22.16
N LEU A 452 -0.07 -23.44 23.01
CA LEU A 452 0.07 -23.87 24.39
C LEU A 452 -0.36 -22.72 25.29
N THR A 453 -1.23 -23.00 26.28
CA THR A 453 -1.58 -22.02 27.32
C THR A 453 -1.38 -22.61 28.71
N VAL A 454 -0.91 -21.78 29.65
CA VAL A 454 -0.72 -22.17 31.06
C VAL A 454 -0.94 -20.95 31.96
N ASP A 455 -1.64 -21.15 33.07
CA ASP A 455 -1.79 -20.14 34.12
C ASP A 455 -0.58 -20.21 35.06
N LEU A 456 0.06 -19.06 35.29
CA LEU A 456 1.24 -18.89 36.12
C LEU A 456 0.95 -17.95 37.30
N ALA A 457 1.74 -18.10 38.36
CA ALA A 457 1.73 -17.19 39.50
C ALA A 457 2.48 -15.88 39.16
N ALA A 458 2.61 -14.99 40.15
CA ALA A 458 3.60 -13.92 40.09
C ALA A 458 4.98 -14.48 40.48
N GLY A 459 6.05 -14.00 39.83
CA GLY A 459 7.43 -14.40 40.11
C GLY A 459 8.23 -14.77 38.86
N THR A 460 9.43 -15.30 39.07
CA THR A 460 10.34 -15.72 37.99
C THR A 460 9.90 -17.06 37.39
N HIS A 461 9.83 -17.11 36.06
CA HIS A 461 9.48 -18.30 35.29
C HIS A 461 10.53 -18.60 34.22
N GLU A 462 10.66 -19.88 33.88
CA GLU A 462 11.57 -20.39 32.85
C GLU A 462 10.81 -21.26 31.82
N ILE A 463 11.08 -20.99 30.54
CA ILE A 463 10.65 -21.81 29.41
C ILE A 463 11.89 -22.47 28.79
N THR A 464 11.94 -23.80 28.81
CA THR A 464 13.01 -24.60 28.20
C THR A 464 12.45 -25.68 27.29
N LYS A 465 13.33 -26.32 26.52
CA LYS A 465 12.97 -27.43 25.64
C LYS A 465 12.39 -28.63 26.43
N ALA A 466 11.22 -29.11 26.00
CA ALA A 466 10.81 -30.49 26.25
C ALA A 466 11.26 -31.39 25.09
N ASP A 467 10.72 -31.17 23.89
CA ASP A 467 11.10 -31.85 22.65
C ASP A 467 11.51 -30.82 21.57
N SER A 468 12.04 -31.26 20.43
CA SER A 468 12.37 -30.34 19.32
C SER A 468 11.10 -29.75 18.70
N CYS A 469 10.92 -28.45 18.81
CA CYS A 469 9.82 -27.69 18.20
C CYS A 469 10.30 -26.26 17.85
N ASN A 470 9.48 -25.49 17.16
CA ASN A 470 9.81 -24.16 16.65
C ASN A 470 8.80 -23.13 17.17
N LEU A 471 9.24 -22.24 18.07
CA LEU A 471 8.42 -21.24 18.75
C LEU A 471 8.39 -19.93 17.93
N PHE A 472 7.22 -19.49 17.49
CA PHE A 472 7.04 -18.32 16.61
C PHE A 472 6.54 -17.07 17.34
N TYR A 473 5.79 -17.24 18.44
CA TYR A 473 5.22 -16.12 19.20
C TYR A 473 4.99 -16.51 20.65
N MET A 474 5.13 -15.56 21.57
CA MET A 474 4.75 -15.72 22.97
C MET A 474 4.12 -14.45 23.55
N VAL A 475 3.21 -14.62 24.51
CA VAL A 475 2.62 -13.53 25.28
C VAL A 475 2.31 -13.94 26.71
N PHE A 476 2.63 -13.08 27.68
CA PHE A 476 2.14 -13.19 29.05
C PHE A 476 1.10 -12.10 29.36
N ALA A 477 -0.09 -12.53 29.78
CA ALA A 477 -1.21 -11.67 30.13
C ALA A 477 -1.49 -11.74 31.64
N ALA A 478 -1.11 -10.70 32.38
CA ALA A 478 -1.39 -10.59 33.81
C ALA A 478 -2.90 -10.47 34.10
N SER A 479 -3.36 -11.06 35.21
CA SER A 479 -4.77 -11.03 35.62
C SER A 479 -5.10 -9.76 36.38
N GLY A 480 -6.07 -8.99 35.90
CA GLY A 480 -6.71 -7.91 36.69
C GLY A 480 -6.13 -6.50 36.52
N SER A 481 -5.47 -6.17 35.40
CA SER A 481 -4.97 -4.82 35.13
C SER A 481 -5.96 -3.96 34.33
N ASP A 482 -6.82 -3.22 35.02
CA ASP A 482 -7.00 -1.81 34.66
C ASP A 482 -5.71 -1.08 35.08
N THR A 483 -5.20 -0.17 34.25
CA THR A 483 -3.87 0.46 34.43
C THR A 483 -3.79 1.39 35.65
N PRO A 484 -2.61 1.65 36.26
CA PRO A 484 -1.27 1.57 35.63
C PRO A 484 -0.12 0.96 36.47
N VAL A 485 0.75 0.17 35.83
CA VAL A 485 2.22 0.20 36.08
C VAL A 485 2.93 -0.03 34.74
N GLN A 486 3.68 0.97 34.26
CA GLN A 486 4.61 0.82 33.15
C GLN A 486 5.98 0.35 33.69
N PRO A 487 6.64 -0.66 33.10
CA PRO A 487 8.03 -0.96 33.42
C PRO A 487 8.92 0.23 33.07
N THR A 488 9.71 0.68 34.04
CA THR A 488 10.75 1.70 33.82
C THR A 488 11.91 1.08 33.04
N GLU A 489 12.03 1.40 31.75
CA GLU A 489 13.32 1.36 31.07
C GLU A 489 13.97 2.75 31.19
N THR A 490 15.05 2.80 31.97
CA THR A 490 15.88 3.99 32.15
C THR A 490 16.60 4.33 30.85
N PRO A 491 16.42 5.54 30.28
CA PRO A 491 17.30 6.01 29.22
C PRO A 491 18.73 6.11 29.76
N VAL A 492 19.71 5.53 29.06
CA VAL A 492 21.12 5.68 29.43
C VAL A 492 21.54 7.13 29.17
N GLN A 493 21.54 7.93 30.23
CA GLN A 493 22.09 9.28 30.23
C GLN A 493 23.62 9.21 30.00
N PRO A 494 24.18 9.88 28.98
CA PRO A 494 25.61 10.19 28.98
C PRO A 494 25.88 11.21 30.09
N THR A 495 26.63 10.81 31.11
CA THR A 495 26.94 11.67 32.25
C THR A 495 27.80 12.86 31.84
N SER A 496 27.22 14.06 31.91
CA SER A 496 27.93 15.34 31.89
C SER A 496 27.17 16.30 32.79
N SER A 497 27.69 16.56 33.99
CA SER A 497 27.11 17.53 34.93
C SER A 497 27.71 18.92 34.69
N ALA A 498 26.88 19.89 34.31
CA ALA A 498 27.20 21.32 34.34
C ALA A 498 26.04 22.09 35.02
N PRO A 499 26.30 23.21 35.70
CA PRO A 499 25.40 23.75 36.72
C PRO A 499 24.29 24.66 36.16
N ALA A 500 23.20 24.76 36.92
CA ALA A 500 22.11 25.71 36.66
C ALA A 500 22.63 27.15 36.56
N GLY A 501 22.30 27.87 35.48
CA GLY A 501 22.70 29.28 35.38
C GLY A 501 22.70 30.04 34.05
N GLN A 502 21.94 29.65 33.01
CA GLN A 502 21.54 30.59 31.93
C GLN A 502 20.45 29.97 31.03
N LYS A 503 19.48 30.79 30.55
CA LYS A 503 18.55 30.37 29.49
C LYS A 503 19.33 30.28 28.17
N LEU A 504 19.44 29.08 27.61
CA LEU A 504 19.91 28.86 26.26
C LEU A 504 18.69 28.70 25.37
N ALA A 505 18.26 29.80 24.73
CA ALA A 505 17.04 29.80 23.93
C ALA A 505 17.15 28.79 22.78
N GLY A 506 16.23 27.84 22.74
CA GLY A 506 16.19 26.73 21.79
C GLY A 506 16.78 25.39 22.24
N ASP A 507 17.46 25.32 23.40
CA ASP A 507 17.95 24.06 24.00
C ASP A 507 16.82 23.40 24.82
N ALA A 508 15.83 22.85 24.11
CA ALA A 508 14.62 22.31 24.70
C ALA A 508 14.85 20.97 25.40
N ASN A 509 15.91 20.23 25.05
CA ASN A 509 16.23 18.92 25.63
C ASN A 509 17.29 18.95 26.75
N ASP A 510 17.84 20.14 27.07
CA ASP A 510 18.88 20.39 28.08
C ASP A 510 20.24 19.69 27.78
N ASP A 511 20.60 19.44 26.52
CA ASP A 511 21.89 18.85 26.13
C ASP A 511 23.03 19.87 25.89
N GLY A 512 22.73 21.16 26.00
CA GLY A 512 23.69 22.25 25.83
C GLY A 512 23.91 22.65 24.37
N LYS A 513 23.08 22.20 23.44
CA LYS A 513 23.08 22.57 22.01
C LYS A 513 21.70 23.05 21.60
N VAL A 514 21.62 23.64 20.41
CA VAL A 514 20.35 24.04 19.78
C VAL A 514 20.35 23.44 18.38
N ASN A 515 19.56 22.39 18.17
CA ASN A 515 19.53 21.64 16.92
C ASN A 515 18.16 20.97 16.66
N VAL A 516 18.04 20.20 15.58
CA VAL A 516 16.81 19.47 15.23
C VAL A 516 16.24 18.59 16.36
N ALA A 517 17.07 18.05 17.27
CA ALA A 517 16.60 17.26 18.41
C ALA A 517 15.72 18.08 19.37
N ASP A 518 16.02 19.36 19.54
CA ASP A 518 15.23 20.29 20.36
C ASP A 518 13.89 20.64 19.70
N ALA A 519 13.90 20.87 18.39
CA ALA A 519 12.67 21.09 17.63
C ALA A 519 11.74 19.86 17.70
N VAL A 520 12.31 18.64 17.70
CA VAL A 520 11.55 17.40 17.92
C VAL A 520 11.00 17.34 19.34
N ALA A 521 11.78 17.70 20.37
CA ALA A 521 11.31 17.73 21.76
C ALA A 521 10.13 18.72 21.94
N VAL A 522 10.21 19.91 21.35
CA VAL A 522 9.11 20.89 21.33
C VAL A 522 7.86 20.33 20.64
N LEU A 523 7.99 19.76 19.44
CA LEU A 523 6.84 19.21 18.71
C LEU A 523 6.19 18.02 19.44
N GLN A 524 6.99 17.17 20.09
CA GLN A 524 6.50 16.07 20.93
C GLN A 524 5.76 16.58 22.17
N TYR A 525 6.27 17.62 22.84
CA TYR A 525 5.60 18.28 23.97
C TYR A 525 4.28 18.93 23.56
N VAL A 526 4.27 19.67 22.45
CA VAL A 526 3.06 20.32 21.91
C VAL A 526 2.01 19.28 21.50
N ALA A 527 2.42 18.15 20.90
CA ALA A 527 1.51 17.08 20.52
C ALA A 527 0.98 16.27 21.73
N ASN A 528 1.81 16.00 22.75
CA ASN A 528 1.39 15.26 23.94
C ASN A 528 2.33 15.48 25.15
N LYS A 529 2.21 16.64 25.80
CA LYS A 529 2.98 17.01 27.02
C LYS A 529 2.93 15.99 28.16
N SER A 530 1.88 15.18 28.24
CA SER A 530 1.74 14.15 29.28
C SER A 530 2.58 12.91 29.01
N LYS A 531 2.92 12.66 27.73
CA LYS A 531 3.79 11.57 27.28
C LYS A 531 5.23 12.04 27.06
N TYR A 532 5.41 13.29 26.67
CA TYR A 532 6.69 13.92 26.37
C TYR A 532 6.84 15.23 27.15
N PRO A 533 6.99 15.18 28.48
CA PRO A 533 7.23 16.37 29.29
C PRO A 533 8.64 16.92 29.03
N LEU A 534 8.77 18.23 28.92
CA LEU A 534 10.06 18.93 29.03
C LEU A 534 10.40 19.12 30.52
N SER A 535 11.69 19.34 30.82
CA SER A 535 12.10 19.78 32.16
C SER A 535 11.64 21.22 32.43
N ASP A 536 11.68 21.68 33.68
CA ASP A 536 11.38 23.09 34.00
C ASP A 536 12.34 24.06 33.27
N GLN A 537 13.60 23.66 33.03
CA GLN A 537 14.59 24.45 32.29
C GLN A 537 14.41 24.31 30.78
N GLY A 538 14.19 23.09 30.28
CA GLY A 538 13.89 22.80 28.88
C GLY A 538 12.63 23.51 28.41
N ALA A 539 11.61 23.66 29.27
CA ALA A 539 10.42 24.47 28.99
C ALA A 539 10.73 25.98 28.88
N VAL A 540 11.61 26.50 29.74
CA VAL A 540 12.08 27.90 29.69
C VAL A 540 12.97 28.16 28.47
N ASN A 541 13.73 27.16 28.01
CA ASN A 541 14.55 27.23 26.80
C ASN A 541 13.72 27.06 25.53
N ALA A 542 12.69 26.20 25.55
CA ALA A 542 11.81 25.90 24.44
C ALA A 542 10.93 27.08 24.01
N ASP A 543 10.42 27.88 24.94
CA ASP A 543 9.77 29.16 24.65
C ASP A 543 10.85 30.13 24.14
N CYS A 544 10.94 30.30 22.81
CA CYS A 544 12.07 30.96 22.15
C CYS A 544 11.70 31.78 20.91
N ASP A 545 10.50 31.65 20.34
CA ASP A 545 10.08 32.43 19.16
C ASP A 545 9.73 33.91 19.47
N GLY A 546 9.60 34.27 20.74
CA GLY A 546 9.27 35.61 21.23
C GLY A 546 7.77 35.84 21.52
N SER A 547 6.94 34.83 21.30
CA SER A 547 5.55 34.75 21.75
C SER A 547 5.47 34.10 23.14
N GLU A 548 4.36 34.28 23.87
CA GLU A 548 4.19 33.65 25.20
C GLU A 548 3.69 32.20 25.05
N GLY A 549 4.49 31.24 25.50
CA GLY A 549 4.15 29.83 25.61
C GLY A 549 4.67 28.94 24.48
N ILE A 550 4.96 27.68 24.82
CA ILE A 550 5.58 26.70 23.93
C ILE A 550 4.59 26.20 22.87
N THR A 551 4.92 26.42 21.60
CA THR A 551 4.09 26.10 20.43
C THR A 551 4.90 25.50 19.29
N GLY A 552 4.25 25.23 18.14
CA GLY A 552 4.94 24.77 16.93
C GLY A 552 5.86 25.83 16.29
N THR A 553 5.69 27.12 16.59
CA THR A 553 6.53 28.18 16.02
C THR A 553 7.89 28.30 16.71
N ASP A 554 8.01 27.88 17.97
CA ASP A 554 9.29 27.67 18.65
C ASP A 554 10.14 26.59 17.98
N ALA A 555 9.55 25.46 17.61
CA ALA A 555 10.25 24.42 16.85
C ALA A 555 10.76 24.93 15.50
N ILE A 556 10.01 25.84 14.85
CA ILE A 556 10.44 26.51 13.61
C ILE A 556 11.57 27.51 13.88
N TYR A 557 11.56 28.21 15.01
CA TYR A 557 12.64 29.12 15.42
C TYR A 557 13.94 28.35 15.65
N ILE A 558 13.88 27.23 16.37
CA ILE A 558 15.01 26.31 16.58
C ILE A 558 15.56 25.78 15.25
N GLN A 559 14.69 25.34 14.33
CA GLN A 559 15.10 24.84 13.01
C GLN A 559 15.82 25.89 12.16
N LYS A 560 15.47 27.17 12.30
CA LYS A 560 16.18 28.28 11.63
C LYS A 560 17.58 28.47 12.20
N ILE A 561 17.74 28.40 13.53
CA ILE A 561 19.05 28.47 14.20
C ILE A 561 19.95 27.31 13.77
N ASP A 562 19.44 26.08 13.78
CA ASP A 562 20.17 24.87 13.35
C ASP A 562 20.62 24.97 11.87
N ALA A 563 19.77 25.55 11.02
CA ALA A 563 20.08 25.82 9.61
C ALA A 563 21.02 27.03 9.38
N GLY A 564 21.42 27.76 10.43
CA GLY A 564 22.26 28.96 10.32
C GLY A 564 21.56 30.18 9.70
N ILE A 565 20.22 30.23 9.77
CA ILE A 565 19.37 31.27 9.20
C ILE A 565 18.91 32.21 10.33
N ASN A 566 19.55 33.39 10.42
CA ASN A 566 19.17 34.46 11.37
C ASN A 566 17.97 35.28 10.88
#